data_AF-A0A7S3T1E4-F1
#
_entry.id   AF-A0A7S3T1E4-F1
#
_cell.length_a   1.000
_cell.length_b   1.000
_cell.length_c   1.000
_cell.angle_alpha   90.00
_cell.angle_beta   90.00
_cell.angle_gamma   90.00
#
_symmetry.space_group_name_H-M   'P 1'
#
loop_
_entity.id
_entity.type
_entity.pdbx_description
1 polymer ?
#
loop_
_entity_poly.entity_id
_entity_poly.type
_entity_poly.pdbx_seq_one_letter_code
_entity_poly.pdbx_strand_id
1 'polypeptide(L)'
;MEVANEAMQLYSLRMQAGEQECAGFCRKEYPWRAAAGQVDAAAVSEKEICEKIEQKIVPQATYNQATPLCCHCKLPLGELVYGDDDGKAMHGECLAQLLLLDAKQEKEACMEKEAAKKQMRRQEYQIGWKVTEVPNNLGPLGKLGFKEIPEGCAVCLVFDEATNSVGLAPTMEPAAAV
;
A
#
# COMPACT_ATOMS: atom_id res chain seq x y z
N MET A 1 -17.70 25.05 25.21
CA MET A 1 -17.69 23.57 25.15
C MET A 1 -18.73 23.01 24.18
N GLU A 2 -19.75 23.76 23.76
CA GLU A 2 -20.81 23.24 22.88
C GLU A 2 -20.36 22.98 21.44
N VAL A 3 -19.42 23.76 20.91
CA VAL A 3 -18.91 23.64 19.52
C VAL A 3 -18.20 22.30 19.25
N ALA A 4 -17.56 21.71 20.26
CA ALA A 4 -16.86 20.42 20.11
C ALA A 4 -17.84 19.25 19.95
N ASN A 5 -19.04 19.36 20.51
CA ASN A 5 -20.06 18.32 20.41
C ASN A 5 -20.71 18.33 19.02
N GLU A 6 -20.92 19.52 18.45
CA GLU A 6 -21.45 19.70 17.10
C GLU A 6 -20.49 19.15 16.02
N ALA A 7 -19.18 19.41 16.16
CA ALA A 7 -18.18 18.86 15.25
C ALA A 7 -18.13 17.32 15.28
N MET A 8 -18.29 16.73 16.47
CA MET A 8 -18.30 15.27 16.63
C MET A 8 -19.56 14.63 16.03
N GLN A 9 -20.71 15.30 16.15
CA GLN A 9 -21.95 14.86 15.54
C GLN A 9 -21.90 14.93 14.01
N LEU A 10 -21.37 16.02 13.43
CA LEU A 10 -21.18 16.15 11.98
C LEU A 10 -20.22 15.10 11.42
N TYR A 11 -19.16 14.76 12.17
CA TYR A 11 -18.25 13.69 11.79
C TYR A 11 -18.94 12.32 11.79
N SER A 12 -19.75 12.02 12.82
CA SER A 12 -20.49 10.76 12.90
C SER A 12 -21.51 10.59 11.77
N LEU A 13 -22.23 11.66 11.43
CA LEU A 13 -23.19 11.70 10.31
C LEU A 13 -22.50 11.48 8.96
N ARG A 14 -21.30 12.07 8.77
CA ARG A 14 -20.51 11.86 7.55
C ARG A 14 -19.99 10.43 7.41
N MET A 15 -19.58 9.80 8.51
CA MET A 15 -19.10 8.41 8.48
C MET A 15 -20.23 7.42 8.20
N GLN A 16 -21.44 7.68 8.70
CA GLN A 16 -22.62 6.85 8.38
C GLN A 16 -23.07 7.02 6.93
N ALA A 17 -22.96 8.24 6.36
CA ALA A 17 -23.24 8.47 4.94
C ALA A 17 -22.19 7.81 4.01
N GLY A 18 -20.96 7.64 4.48
CA GLY A 18 -19.85 7.04 3.72
C GLY A 18 -19.92 5.51 3.55
N GLU A 19 -20.78 4.80 4.29
CA GLU A 19 -20.98 3.36 4.09
C GLU A 19 -21.63 3.05 2.73
N GLN A 20 -22.33 4.02 2.12
CA GLN A 20 -22.98 3.85 0.82
C GLN A 20 -22.03 4.12 -0.37
N GLU A 21 -20.94 4.88 -0.18
CA GLU A 21 -19.93 5.14 -1.21
C GLU A 21 -18.87 4.01 -1.32
N CYS A 22 -18.81 3.10 -0.35
CA CYS A 22 -17.92 1.94 -0.38
C CYS A 22 -18.47 0.75 -1.18
N ALA A 23 -19.61 0.89 -1.86
CA ALA A 23 -20.16 -0.13 -2.77
C ALA A 23 -19.28 -0.38 -4.02
N GLY A 24 -18.34 0.52 -4.33
CA GLY A 24 -17.41 0.39 -5.46
C GLY A 24 -16.07 -0.28 -5.12
N PHE A 25 -15.77 -0.52 -3.84
CA PHE A 25 -14.59 -1.30 -3.47
C PHE A 25 -14.98 -2.77 -3.57
N CYS A 26 -14.77 -3.36 -4.75
CA CYS A 26 -14.92 -4.80 -4.99
C CYS A 26 -14.13 -5.57 -3.92
N ARG A 27 -14.77 -5.91 -2.80
CA ARG A 27 -14.34 -7.03 -1.97
C ARG A 27 -14.42 -8.23 -2.90
N LYS A 28 -13.26 -8.68 -3.39
CA LYS A 28 -13.17 -9.95 -4.10
C LYS A 28 -13.83 -10.98 -3.19
N GLU A 29 -14.98 -11.50 -3.59
CA GLU A 29 -15.59 -12.63 -2.91
C GLU A 29 -14.65 -13.80 -3.12
N TYR A 30 -13.87 -14.09 -2.08
CA TYR A 30 -12.97 -15.23 -2.15
C TYR A 30 -13.83 -16.50 -2.03
N PRO A 31 -13.73 -17.44 -2.99
CA PRO A 31 -14.61 -18.61 -3.05
C PRO A 31 -14.53 -19.51 -1.81
N TRP A 32 -13.41 -19.49 -1.07
CA TRP A 32 -13.29 -20.21 0.20
C TRP A 32 -14.24 -19.71 1.29
N ARG A 33 -14.73 -18.47 1.20
CA ARG A 33 -15.67 -17.89 2.18
C ARG A 33 -17.12 -18.34 1.93
N ALA A 34 -17.48 -18.61 0.68
CA ALA A 34 -18.79 -19.18 0.33
C ALA A 34 -18.85 -20.71 0.57
N ALA A 35 -17.70 -21.38 0.55
CA ALA A 35 -17.59 -22.80 0.87
C ALA A 35 -17.58 -23.11 2.38
N ALA A 36 -17.46 -22.08 3.23
CA ALA A 36 -17.70 -22.21 4.67
C ALA A 36 -19.22 -22.29 4.91
N GLY A 37 -19.82 -23.41 4.54
CA GLY A 37 -21.13 -23.78 5.05
C GLY A 37 -21.13 -23.67 6.58
N GLN A 38 -22.29 -23.35 7.16
CA GLN A 38 -22.47 -23.43 8.61
C GLN A 38 -22.04 -24.82 9.05
N VAL A 39 -20.85 -24.92 9.64
CA VAL A 39 -20.45 -26.10 10.39
C VAL A 39 -21.33 -26.07 11.62
N ASP A 40 -22.35 -26.91 11.60
CA ASP A 40 -23.10 -27.24 12.80
C ASP A 40 -22.08 -27.69 13.83
N ALA A 41 -21.85 -26.83 14.82
CA ALA A 41 -21.04 -27.11 15.99
C ALA A 41 -21.81 -28.10 16.88
N ALA A 42 -22.11 -29.29 16.34
CA ALA A 42 -22.43 -30.44 17.16
C ALA A 42 -21.21 -30.67 18.05
N ALA A 43 -21.43 -30.67 19.37
CA ALA A 43 -20.40 -30.86 20.37
C ALA A 43 -19.76 -32.24 20.22
N VAL A 44 -18.77 -32.35 19.34
CA VAL A 44 -17.91 -33.52 19.25
C VAL A 44 -17.13 -33.56 20.56
N SER A 45 -17.31 -34.64 21.32
CA SER A 45 -16.65 -34.75 22.62
C SER A 45 -15.14 -34.82 22.42
N GLU A 46 -14.39 -34.13 23.28
CA GLU A 46 -12.92 -34.06 23.23
C GLU A 46 -12.28 -35.47 23.23
N LYS A 47 -12.96 -36.45 23.84
CA LYS A 47 -12.56 -37.87 23.86
C LYS A 47 -12.65 -38.55 22.49
N GLU A 48 -13.69 -38.28 21.69
CA GLU A 48 -13.79 -38.82 20.33
C GLU A 48 -12.73 -38.24 19.39
N ILE A 49 -12.27 -37.01 19.65
CA ILE A 49 -11.20 -36.39 18.87
C ILE A 49 -9.86 -37.06 19.20
N CYS A 50 -9.56 -37.29 20.47
CA CYS A 50 -8.34 -38.00 20.89
C CYS A 50 -8.28 -39.43 20.35
N GLU A 51 -9.37 -40.20 20.43
CA GLU A 51 -9.39 -41.59 19.96
C GLU A 51 -9.21 -41.70 18.43
N LYS A 52 -9.76 -40.73 17.68
CA LYS A 52 -9.56 -40.66 16.22
C LYS A 52 -8.16 -40.22 15.81
N ILE A 53 -7.48 -39.43 16.65
CA ILE A 53 -6.08 -39.04 16.42
C ILE A 53 -5.16 -40.23 16.70
N GLU A 54 -5.38 -40.95 17.80
CA GLU A 54 -4.55 -42.11 18.19
C GLU A 54 -4.67 -43.28 17.21
N GLN A 55 -5.85 -43.55 16.64
CA GLN A 55 -6.03 -44.61 15.63
C GLN A 55 -5.33 -44.32 14.29
N LYS A 56 -4.97 -43.06 14.00
CA LYS A 56 -4.22 -42.68 12.79
C LYS A 56 -2.71 -42.72 12.97
N ILE A 57 -2.21 -42.80 14.20
CA ILE A 57 -0.78 -42.98 14.49
C ILE A 57 -0.50 -44.49 14.60
N VAL A 58 -0.72 -45.22 13.50
CA VAL A 58 -0.14 -46.55 13.35
C VAL A 58 1.23 -46.34 12.72
N PRO A 59 2.35 -46.63 13.41
CA PRO A 59 3.67 -46.54 12.81
C PRO A 59 3.83 -47.75 11.87
N GLN A 60 3.40 -47.60 10.62
CA GLN A 60 3.81 -48.52 9.55
C GLN A 60 5.27 -48.23 9.20
N ALA A 61 6.18 -48.77 10.01
CA ALA A 61 7.60 -48.85 9.70
C ALA A 61 7.82 -49.92 8.61
N THR A 62 7.52 -49.59 7.36
CA THR A 62 8.09 -50.29 6.20
C THR A 62 9.32 -49.52 5.74
N TYR A 63 10.46 -49.91 6.29
CA TYR A 63 11.80 -49.47 5.93
C TYR A 63 12.11 -49.94 4.48
N ASN A 64 11.93 -49.07 3.49
CA ASN A 64 12.59 -49.08 2.14
C ASN A 64 11.85 -48.27 1.07
N GLN A 65 10.86 -47.45 1.40
CA GLN A 65 10.32 -46.51 0.41
C GLN A 65 11.27 -45.31 0.31
N ALA A 66 11.79 -45.06 -0.89
CA ALA A 66 12.61 -43.89 -1.16
C ALA A 66 11.81 -42.63 -0.80
N THR A 67 12.23 -41.94 0.26
CA THR A 67 11.54 -40.72 0.71
C THR A 67 11.60 -39.68 -0.41
N PRO A 68 10.46 -39.15 -0.87
CA PRO A 68 10.47 -38.19 -1.95
C PRO A 68 11.24 -36.94 -1.49
N LEU A 69 12.07 -36.41 -2.38
CA LEU A 69 12.91 -35.24 -2.11
C LEU A 69 12.28 -33.99 -2.70
N CYS A 70 12.40 -32.87 -1.99
CA CYS A 70 11.98 -31.57 -2.48
C CYS A 70 12.79 -31.20 -3.74
N CYS A 71 12.10 -30.79 -4.81
CA CYS A 71 12.77 -30.45 -6.06
C CYS A 71 13.67 -29.20 -5.94
N HIS A 72 13.41 -28.32 -4.97
CA HIS A 72 14.15 -27.08 -4.74
C HIS A 72 15.39 -27.28 -3.85
N CYS A 73 15.21 -27.67 -2.59
CA CYS A 73 16.31 -27.79 -1.62
C CYS A 73 16.96 -29.18 -1.55
N LYS A 74 16.40 -30.19 -2.26
CA LYS A 74 16.84 -31.60 -2.26
C LYS A 74 16.79 -32.31 -0.89
N LEU A 75 16.15 -31.72 0.11
CA LEU A 75 15.91 -32.35 1.40
C LEU A 75 14.67 -33.25 1.36
N PRO A 76 14.60 -34.28 2.22
CA PRO A 76 13.42 -35.13 2.35
C PRO A 76 12.15 -34.33 2.64
N LEU A 77 11.06 -34.72 1.99
CA LEU A 77 9.75 -34.13 2.24
C LEU A 77 9.16 -34.66 3.56
N GLY A 78 8.44 -33.79 4.26
CA GLY A 78 7.68 -34.14 5.46
C GLY A 78 6.28 -34.63 5.12
N GLU A 79 5.37 -34.55 6.09
CA GLU A 79 3.97 -34.99 5.94
C GLU A 79 3.17 -34.10 4.98
N LEU A 80 3.52 -32.82 4.89
CA LEU A 80 2.87 -31.84 4.01
C LEU A 80 3.75 -31.57 2.80
N VAL A 81 3.18 -31.84 1.62
CA VAL A 81 3.85 -31.70 0.33
C VAL A 81 2.98 -30.85 -0.59
N TYR A 82 3.61 -29.87 -1.23
CA TYR A 82 2.98 -29.08 -2.28
C TYR A 82 3.46 -29.59 -3.64
N GLY A 83 2.53 -29.88 -4.54
CA GLY A 83 2.80 -30.36 -5.88
C GLY A 83 2.40 -29.34 -6.93
N ASP A 84 3.20 -29.21 -7.97
CA ASP A 84 2.80 -28.57 -9.23
C ASP A 84 2.14 -29.60 -10.16
N ASP A 85 1.45 -29.15 -11.21
CA ASP A 85 0.83 -30.00 -12.23
C ASP A 85 1.86 -30.91 -12.94
N ASP A 86 3.14 -30.48 -12.96
CA ASP A 86 4.30 -31.26 -13.43
C ASP A 86 4.68 -32.44 -12.50
N GLY A 87 3.98 -32.65 -11.39
CA GLY A 87 4.31 -33.67 -10.39
C GLY A 87 5.55 -33.34 -9.55
N LYS A 88 6.02 -32.09 -9.59
CA LYS A 88 7.17 -31.63 -8.78
C LYS A 88 6.72 -31.38 -7.35
N ALA A 89 7.30 -32.13 -6.41
CA ALA A 89 6.99 -32.03 -4.99
C ALA A 89 7.94 -31.08 -4.25
N MET A 90 7.40 -30.24 -3.37
CA MET A 90 8.11 -29.18 -2.65
C MET A 90 7.67 -29.04 -1.20
N HIS A 91 8.57 -28.54 -0.34
CA HIS A 91 8.21 -28.01 0.97
C HIS A 91 7.39 -26.74 0.83
N GLY A 92 6.45 -26.52 1.74
CA GLY A 92 5.70 -25.27 1.82
C GLY A 92 6.60 -24.05 1.98
N GLU A 93 7.70 -24.18 2.73
CA GLU A 93 8.69 -23.11 2.90
C GLU A 93 9.41 -22.75 1.60
N CYS A 94 9.83 -23.74 0.82
CA CYS A 94 10.46 -23.52 -0.48
C CYS A 94 9.48 -22.88 -1.47
N LEU A 95 8.22 -23.31 -1.47
CA LEU A 95 7.19 -22.71 -2.32
C LEU A 95 6.94 -21.25 -1.92
N ALA A 96 6.83 -20.96 -0.62
CA ALA A 96 6.67 -19.60 -0.12
C ALA A 96 7.85 -18.69 -0.53
N GLN A 97 9.09 -19.21 -0.48
CA GLN A 97 10.27 -18.47 -0.93
C GLN A 97 10.23 -18.14 -2.43
N LEU A 98 9.81 -19.09 -3.27
CA LEU A 98 9.64 -18.84 -4.70
C LEU A 98 8.55 -17.79 -4.98
N LEU A 99 7.38 -17.93 -4.35
CA LEU A 99 6.29 -16.95 -4.49
C LEU A 99 6.71 -15.55 -4.03
N LEU A 100 7.51 -15.46 -2.96
CA LEU A 100 8.06 -14.17 -2.51
C LEU A 100 9.05 -13.57 -3.52
N LEU A 101 9.85 -14.40 -4.19
CA LEU A 101 10.77 -13.95 -5.22
C LEU A 101 9.99 -13.43 -6.44
N ASP A 102 8.99 -14.17 -6.91
CA ASP A 102 8.14 -13.79 -8.03
C ASP A 102 7.42 -12.47 -7.77
N ALA A 103 6.83 -12.33 -6.57
CA ALA A 103 6.14 -11.10 -6.17
C ALA A 103 7.10 -9.88 -6.11
N LYS A 104 8.36 -10.08 -5.70
CA LYS A 104 9.37 -9.01 -5.72
C LYS A 104 9.70 -8.59 -7.14
N GLN A 105 9.94 -9.55 -8.03
CA GLN A 105 10.25 -9.28 -9.43
C GLN A 105 9.10 -8.57 -10.14
N GLU A 106 7.86 -9.00 -9.92
CA GLU A 106 6.67 -8.33 -10.48
C GLU A 106 6.55 -6.89 -9.98
N LYS A 107 6.78 -6.66 -8.68
CA LYS A 107 6.76 -5.33 -8.09
C LYS A 107 7.84 -4.43 -8.68
N GLU A 108 9.07 -4.90 -8.82
CA GLU A 108 10.18 -4.16 -9.43
C GLU A 108 9.84 -3.79 -10.87
N ALA A 109 9.39 -4.74 -11.68
CA ALA A 109 8.97 -4.49 -13.06
C ALA A 109 7.82 -3.47 -13.16
N CYS A 110 6.88 -3.50 -12.20
CA CYS A 110 5.79 -2.51 -12.13
C CYS A 110 6.34 -1.11 -11.80
N MET A 111 7.21 -1.00 -10.78
CA MET A 111 7.82 0.26 -10.38
C MET A 111 8.64 0.89 -11.51
N GLU A 112 9.40 0.09 -12.26
CA GLU A 112 10.15 0.57 -13.43
C GLU A 112 9.24 1.12 -14.53
N LYS A 113 8.16 0.38 -14.87
CA LYS A 113 7.17 0.84 -15.85
C LYS A 113 6.48 2.13 -15.41
N GLU A 114 6.13 2.24 -14.12
CA GLU A 114 5.54 3.45 -13.57
C GLU A 114 6.52 4.62 -13.56
N ALA A 115 7.78 4.39 -13.19
CA ALA A 115 8.83 5.39 -13.20
C ALA A 115 9.04 5.93 -14.61
N ALA A 116 9.14 5.05 -15.61
CA ALA A 116 9.25 5.43 -17.01
C ALA A 116 8.04 6.26 -17.48
N LYS A 117 6.81 5.84 -17.16
CA LYS A 117 5.59 6.61 -17.47
C LYS A 117 5.57 7.97 -16.77
N LYS A 118 5.97 8.03 -15.50
CA LYS A 118 6.08 9.29 -14.74
C LYS A 118 7.12 10.21 -15.36
N GLN A 119 8.26 9.68 -15.78
CA GLN A 119 9.31 10.44 -16.44
C GLN A 119 8.86 10.98 -17.80
N MET A 120 8.22 10.15 -18.63
CA MET A 120 7.67 10.61 -19.91
C MET A 120 6.66 11.74 -19.72
N ARG A 121 5.69 11.59 -18.79
CA ARG A 121 4.73 12.66 -18.49
C ARG A 121 5.39 13.92 -17.95
N ARG A 122 6.44 13.78 -17.12
CA ARG A 122 7.21 14.94 -16.65
C ARG A 122 7.88 15.68 -17.80
N GLN A 123 8.37 14.97 -18.82
CA GLN A 123 8.94 15.59 -20.01
C GLN A 123 7.86 16.22 -20.91
N GLU A 124 6.75 15.50 -21.14
CA GLU A 124 5.63 15.95 -21.98
C GLU A 124 4.99 17.23 -21.45
N TYR A 125 4.70 17.27 -20.14
CA TYR A 125 4.06 18.41 -19.48
C TYR A 125 5.05 19.37 -18.83
N GLN A 126 6.36 19.18 -19.04
CA GLN A 126 7.42 19.98 -18.41
C GLN A 126 7.27 20.08 -16.87
N ILE A 127 6.81 18.99 -16.24
CA ILE A 127 6.59 18.93 -14.79
C ILE A 127 7.95 18.75 -14.09
N GLY A 128 8.36 19.83 -13.43
CA GLY A 128 9.70 19.99 -12.87
C GLY A 128 10.30 21.20 -13.55
N TRP A 129 10.06 22.38 -12.97
CA TRP A 129 10.57 23.63 -13.50
C TRP A 129 12.07 23.51 -13.73
N LYS A 130 12.52 23.64 -14.98
CA LYS A 130 13.93 23.92 -15.22
C LYS A 130 14.21 25.30 -14.66
N VAL A 131 15.38 25.51 -14.07
CA VAL A 131 15.77 26.82 -13.51
C VAL A 131 15.62 27.95 -14.54
N THR A 132 15.82 27.63 -15.83
CA THR A 132 15.64 28.56 -16.97
C THR A 132 14.18 28.90 -17.28
N GLU A 133 13.23 28.05 -16.88
CA GLU A 133 11.80 28.16 -17.16
C GLU A 133 11.00 28.58 -15.92
N VAL A 134 11.64 28.71 -14.75
CA VAL A 134 11.00 29.27 -13.55
C VAL A 134 10.54 30.69 -13.88
N PRO A 135 9.26 31.06 -13.61
CA PRO A 135 8.77 32.38 -13.93
C PRO A 135 9.55 33.39 -13.10
N ASN A 136 10.26 34.28 -13.79
CA ASN A 136 11.00 35.32 -13.12
C ASN A 136 10.02 36.43 -12.72
N ASN A 137 9.76 36.57 -11.42
CA ASN A 137 8.85 37.57 -10.86
C ASN A 137 9.46 38.98 -10.76
N LEU A 138 10.73 39.19 -11.14
CA LEU A 138 11.38 40.50 -11.09
C LEU A 138 10.64 41.57 -11.90
N GLY A 139 10.07 41.22 -13.05
CA GLY A 139 9.30 42.15 -13.89
C GLY A 139 8.03 42.68 -13.18
N PRO A 140 7.13 41.80 -12.74
CA PRO A 140 5.98 42.18 -11.90
C PRO A 140 6.39 42.94 -10.63
N LEU A 141 7.44 42.51 -9.92
CA LEU A 141 7.90 43.17 -8.70
C LEU A 141 8.41 44.60 -8.96
N GLY A 142 9.10 44.83 -10.08
CA GLY A 142 9.48 46.18 -10.50
C GLY A 142 8.27 47.10 -10.72
N LYS A 143 7.17 46.58 -11.29
CA LYS A 143 5.91 47.34 -11.44
C LYS A 143 5.24 47.68 -10.11
N LEU A 144 5.47 46.86 -9.10
CA LEU A 144 4.97 47.06 -7.73
C LEU A 144 5.85 48.01 -6.90
N GLY A 145 6.93 48.56 -7.49
CA GLY A 145 7.79 49.56 -6.85
C GLY A 145 8.98 48.99 -6.08
N PHE A 146 9.22 47.68 -6.13
CA PHE A 146 10.43 47.08 -5.57
C PHE A 146 11.62 47.37 -6.49
N LYS A 147 12.41 48.40 -6.15
CA LYS A 147 13.58 48.84 -6.95
C LYS A 147 14.84 48.02 -6.68
N GLU A 148 14.97 47.47 -5.49
CA GLU A 148 16.12 46.67 -5.05
C GLU A 148 15.59 45.47 -4.27
N ILE A 149 15.62 44.29 -4.90
CA ILE A 149 15.37 43.03 -4.21
C ILE A 149 16.74 42.44 -3.93
N PRO A 150 17.12 42.24 -2.66
CA PRO A 150 18.38 41.58 -2.31
C PRO A 150 18.44 40.21 -3.00
N GLU A 151 19.59 39.85 -3.56
CA GLU A 151 19.79 38.53 -4.17
C GLU A 151 19.43 37.44 -3.15
N GLY A 152 18.46 36.58 -3.49
CA GLY A 152 17.97 35.52 -2.62
C GLY A 152 16.73 35.87 -1.77
N CYS A 153 16.23 37.11 -1.81
CA CYS A 153 14.93 37.45 -1.21
C CYS A 153 13.79 37.08 -2.16
N ALA A 154 12.90 36.20 -1.70
CA ALA A 154 11.61 36.02 -2.33
C ALA A 154 10.59 37.00 -1.75
N VAL A 155 9.42 37.11 -2.37
CA VAL A 155 8.34 37.99 -1.90
C VAL A 155 7.15 37.12 -1.53
N CYS A 156 6.55 37.37 -0.36
CA CYS A 156 5.34 36.70 0.10
C CYS A 156 4.16 37.67 0.12
N LEU A 157 2.95 37.11 0.04
CA LEU A 157 1.71 37.85 0.28
C LEU A 157 1.48 37.93 1.78
N VAL A 158 1.30 39.16 2.29
CA VAL A 158 0.96 39.40 3.69
C VAL A 158 -0.43 40.02 3.74
N PHE A 159 -1.30 39.45 4.55
CA PHE A 159 -2.63 40.02 4.80
C PHE A 159 -2.56 40.92 6.03
N ASP A 160 -2.93 42.18 5.87
CA ASP A 160 -3.04 43.15 6.96
C ASP A 160 -4.50 43.19 7.43
N GLU A 161 -4.75 42.67 8.63
CA GLU A 161 -6.08 42.64 9.24
C GLU A 161 -6.63 44.02 9.59
N ALA A 162 -5.77 44.99 9.91
CA ALA A 162 -6.21 46.33 10.31
C ALA A 162 -6.78 47.11 9.12
N THR A 163 -6.18 46.94 7.94
CA THR A 163 -6.63 47.58 6.70
C THR A 163 -7.48 46.65 5.82
N ASN A 164 -7.60 45.37 6.20
CA ASN A 164 -8.27 44.32 5.44
C ASN A 164 -7.74 44.23 3.99
N SER A 165 -6.42 44.30 3.83
CA SER A 165 -5.76 44.38 2.52
C SER A 165 -4.62 43.37 2.38
N VAL A 166 -4.29 42.99 1.13
CA VAL A 166 -3.16 42.10 0.82
C VAL A 166 -2.00 42.94 0.31
N GLY A 167 -0.88 42.89 1.02
CA GLY A 167 0.39 43.50 0.66
C GLY A 167 1.43 42.47 0.26
N LEU A 168 2.60 42.96 -0.15
CA LEU A 168 3.78 42.16 -0.45
C LEU A 168 4.87 42.48 0.56
N ALA A 169 5.52 41.45 1.10
CA ALA A 169 6.68 41.61 1.99
C ALA A 169 7.84 40.72 1.53
N PRO A 170 9.10 41.16 1.71
CA PRO A 170 10.24 40.28 1.47
C PRO A 170 10.25 39.14 2.48
N THR A 171 10.60 37.93 2.02
CA THR A 171 10.79 36.75 2.84
C THR A 171 12.11 36.06 2.51
N MET A 172 12.78 35.56 3.54
CA MET A 172 13.94 34.67 3.42
C MET A 172 13.52 33.19 3.39
N GLU A 173 12.24 32.90 3.59
CA GLU A 173 11.71 31.55 3.62
C GLU A 173 11.17 31.15 2.25
N PRO A 174 11.84 30.24 1.51
CA PRO A 174 11.44 29.87 0.16
C PRO A 174 10.09 29.14 0.10
N ALA A 175 9.65 28.52 1.19
CA ALA A 175 8.32 27.91 1.29
C ALA A 175 7.17 28.94 1.38
N ALA A 176 7.47 30.18 1.79
CA ALA A 176 6.52 31.28 1.86
C ALA A 176 6.56 32.18 0.60
N ALA A 177 7.50 31.91 -0.31
CA ALA A 177 7.64 32.60 -1.58
C ALA A 177 6.49 32.25 -2.53
N VAL A 178 5.98 33.26 -3.24
CA VAL A 178 4.99 33.10 -4.31
C VAL A 178 5.63 33.22 -5.68
#